data_AF-A0AAV5MG22-F1
#
_entry.id   AF-A0AAV5MG22-F1
#
_cell.length_a   1.000
_cell.length_b   1.000
_cell.length_c   1.000
_cell.angle_alpha   90.00
_cell.angle_beta   90.00
_cell.angle_gamma   90.00
#
_symmetry.space_group_name_H-M   'P 1'
#
loop_
_entity.id
_entity.type
_entity.pdbx_description
1 polymer ?
#
loop_
_entity_poly.entity_id
_entity_poly.type
_entity_poly.pdbx_seq_one_letter_code
_entity_poly.pdbx_strand_id
1 'polypeptide(L)'
;MHQEYSVLDYEEKVVGGFYDVYGPSTNSALEGKLPSLADLETNVGNYGFEVVIVNRTIDPVLEELVQIAHCTALDCPASNVSVLVQKFAEFVTGHIGGPVKDATIMLARWIERSTELRTSLHTSLWPIGSINLGL
;
A
#
# COMPACT_ATOMS: atom_id res chain seq x y z
N MET A 1 -14.66 21.63 2.23
CA MET A 1 -13.22 21.89 2.07
C MET A 1 -12.72 20.82 1.12
N HIS A 2 -12.26 21.20 -0.07
CA HIS A 2 -11.85 20.24 -1.09
C HIS A 2 -10.53 19.62 -0.64
N GLN A 3 -10.54 18.33 -0.35
CA GLN A 3 -9.32 17.56 -0.15
C GLN A 3 -8.71 17.41 -1.53
N GLU A 4 -7.65 18.17 -1.83
CA GLU A 4 -6.85 17.99 -3.03
C GLU A 4 -6.17 16.62 -2.91
N TYR A 5 -6.86 15.59 -3.41
CA TYR A 5 -6.21 14.35 -3.77
C TYR A 5 -5.22 14.70 -4.86
N SER A 6 -3.93 14.67 -4.54
CA SER A 6 -2.87 14.71 -5.53
C SER A 6 -3.01 13.45 -6.39
N VAL A 7 -3.74 13.56 -7.49
CA VAL A 7 -3.84 12.49 -8.48
C VAL A 7 -2.51 12.43 -9.21
N LEU A 8 -1.76 11.36 -8.96
CA LEU A 8 -0.54 11.08 -9.71
C LEU A 8 -0.93 10.62 -11.11
N ASP A 9 -0.29 11.19 -12.14
CA ASP A 9 -0.40 10.68 -13.50
C ASP A 9 0.39 9.35 -13.62
N TYR A 10 -0.01 8.48 -14.55
CA TYR A 10 0.63 7.17 -14.75
C TYR A 10 2.12 7.28 -15.13
N GLU A 11 2.50 8.39 -15.77
CA GLU A 11 3.87 8.68 -16.17
C GLU A 11 4.69 9.36 -15.07
N GLU A 12 4.06 9.79 -13.97
CA GLU A 12 4.73 10.51 -12.90
C GLU A 12 5.44 9.54 -11.94
N LYS A 13 6.78 9.59 -11.94
CA LYS A 13 7.60 8.79 -11.03
C LYS A 13 7.83 9.54 -9.73
N VAL A 14 7.16 9.10 -8.66
CA VAL A 14 7.43 9.60 -7.30
C VAL A 14 8.74 9.01 -6.80
N VAL A 15 9.75 9.86 -6.64
CA VAL A 15 11.06 9.47 -6.11
C VAL A 15 10.94 9.30 -4.59
N GLY A 16 10.99 8.05 -4.12
CA GLY A 16 10.93 7.70 -2.70
C GLY A 16 9.69 6.89 -2.31
N GLY A 17 8.61 6.95 -3.09
CA GLY A 17 7.35 6.31 -2.75
C GLY A 17 6.28 7.31 -2.32
N PHE A 18 5.07 6.81 -2.09
CA PHE A 18 3.93 7.61 -1.66
C PHE A 18 3.19 6.88 -0.53
N TYR A 19 2.36 7.61 0.22
CA TYR A 19 1.63 7.05 1.34
C TYR A 19 0.23 7.66 1.43
N ASP A 20 -0.66 6.93 2.08
CA ASP A 20 -1.99 7.38 2.47
C ASP A 20 -2.17 7.22 3.99
N VAL A 21 -2.93 8.12 4.60
CA VAL A 21 -3.10 8.19 6.06
C VAL A 21 -4.55 7.90 6.43
N TYR A 22 -4.75 6.91 7.30
CA TYR A 22 -6.05 6.50 7.80
C TYR A 22 -6.13 6.65 9.33
N GLY A 23 -7.15 7.31 9.85
CA GLY A 23 -7.38 7.39 11.29
C GLY A 23 -8.52 8.35 11.67
N PRO A 24 -9.13 8.20 12.86
CA PRO A 24 -10.00 9.24 13.39
C PRO A 24 -9.19 10.53 13.42
N SER A 25 -9.78 11.64 12.98
CA SER A 25 -9.14 12.95 12.91
C SER A 25 -8.73 13.45 14.30
N THR A 26 -7.66 12.90 14.87
CA THR A 26 -7.18 13.21 16.21
C THR A 26 -6.19 14.35 16.11
N ASN A 27 -6.72 15.56 15.89
CA ASN A 27 -6.08 16.87 16.12
C ASN A 27 -4.67 17.17 15.56
N SER A 28 -3.99 16.22 14.92
CA SER A 28 -2.68 16.40 14.25
C SER A 28 -2.88 16.87 12.81
N ALA A 29 -3.88 16.32 12.12
CA ALA A 29 -4.36 16.84 10.84
C ALA A 29 -4.93 18.28 10.95
N LEU A 30 -5.16 18.78 12.16
CA LEU A 30 -5.55 20.17 12.43
C LEU A 30 -4.38 21.17 12.35
N GLU A 31 -3.12 20.73 12.29
CA GLU A 31 -1.99 21.58 11.88
C GLU A 31 -1.68 21.50 10.38
N GLY A 32 -2.56 20.90 9.57
CA GLY A 32 -2.59 21.07 8.12
C GLY A 32 -1.38 20.58 7.34
N LYS A 33 -0.44 19.87 7.97
CA LYS A 33 0.78 19.38 7.32
C LYS A 33 0.87 17.87 7.38
N LEU A 34 0.65 17.22 6.24
CA LEU A 34 0.99 15.83 6.00
C LEU A 34 2.48 15.61 6.36
N PRO A 35 2.82 14.61 7.20
CA PRO A 35 4.21 14.35 7.58
C PRO A 35 5.01 13.90 6.36
N SER A 36 6.25 14.37 6.19
CA SER A 36 7.01 13.95 5.01
C SER A 36 7.35 12.46 5.07
N LEU A 37 7.63 11.86 3.91
CA LEU A 37 8.03 10.45 3.84
C LEU A 37 9.27 10.16 4.72
N ALA A 38 10.25 11.07 4.71
CA ALA A 38 11.44 10.95 5.56
C ALA A 38 11.11 11.00 7.05
N ASP A 39 10.14 11.83 7.45
CA ASP A 39 9.68 11.88 8.85
C ASP A 39 8.99 10.57 9.26
N LEU A 40 8.20 9.98 8.34
CA LEU A 40 7.51 8.72 8.56
C LEU A 40 8.47 7.52 8.69
N GLU A 41 9.54 7.52 7.90
CA GLU A 41 10.55 6.47 7.90
C GLU A 41 11.52 6.57 9.09
N THR A 42 11.75 7.77 9.62
CA THR A 42 12.71 7.98 10.72
C THR A 42 12.09 7.85 12.11
N ASN A 43 10.77 8.00 12.23
CA ASN A 43 10.08 7.94 13.51
C ASN A 43 9.38 6.57 13.70
N VAL A 44 10.03 5.69 14.47
CA VAL A 44 9.50 4.37 14.81
C VAL A 44 8.57 4.54 16.02
N GLY A 45 7.35 5.00 15.77
CA GLY A 45 6.41 5.38 16.82
C GLY A 45 4.94 5.16 16.47
N ASN A 46 4.10 5.22 17.51
CA ASN A 46 2.64 5.27 17.35
C ASN A 46 2.24 6.70 17.00
N TYR A 47 1.91 6.93 15.73
CA TYR A 47 1.52 8.24 15.22
C TYR A 47 0.10 8.68 15.62
N GLY A 48 -0.68 7.81 16.28
CA GLY A 48 -2.10 8.04 16.52
C GLY A 48 -2.98 7.91 15.27
N PHE A 49 -2.36 7.60 14.13
CA PHE A 49 -2.97 7.26 12.85
C PHE A 49 -2.18 6.12 12.19
N GLU A 50 -2.82 5.44 11.25
CA GLU A 50 -2.25 4.37 10.44
C GLU A 50 -1.81 4.93 9.09
N VAL A 51 -0.66 4.48 8.59
CA VAL A 51 -0.13 4.93 7.30
C VAL A 51 0.07 3.73 6.41
N VAL A 52 -0.50 3.74 5.21
CA VAL A 52 -0.17 2.76 4.17
C VAL A 52 0.87 3.37 3.26
N ILE A 53 2.01 2.72 3.08
CA ILE A 53 3.14 3.23 2.31
C ILE A 53 3.48 2.30 1.14
N VAL A 54 3.81 2.90 0.00
CA VAL A 54 4.36 2.22 -1.17
C VAL A 54 5.82 2.64 -1.32
N ASN A 55 6.73 1.85 -0.75
CA ASN A 55 8.16 2.08 -0.88
C ASN A 55 8.92 0.75 -0.95
N ARG A 56 9.56 0.46 -2.10
CA ARG A 56 10.31 -0.79 -2.33
C ARG A 56 11.54 -0.96 -1.46
N THR A 57 12.14 0.13 -0.96
CA THR A 57 13.38 0.03 -0.15
C THR A 57 13.11 -0.58 1.22
N ILE A 58 11.88 -0.42 1.73
CA ILE A 58 11.45 -0.91 3.04
C ILE A 58 10.37 -2.00 2.95
N ASP A 59 9.94 -2.35 1.73
CA ASP A 59 8.92 -3.35 1.44
C ASP A 59 9.51 -4.50 0.59
N PRO A 60 10.13 -5.50 1.23
CA PRO A 60 10.73 -6.62 0.51
C PRO A 60 9.68 -7.47 -0.23
N VAL A 61 8.43 -7.48 0.24
CA VAL A 61 7.34 -8.20 -0.43
C VAL A 61 6.97 -7.48 -1.72
N LEU A 62 6.85 -6.15 -1.69
CA LEU A 62 6.62 -5.37 -2.91
C LEU A 62 7.75 -5.56 -3.93
N GLU A 63 9.00 -5.60 -3.49
CA GLU A 63 10.14 -5.87 -4.37
C GLU A 63 10.05 -7.26 -5.02
N GLU A 64 9.70 -8.29 -4.25
CA GLU A 64 9.44 -9.64 -4.78
C GLU A 64 8.32 -9.64 -5.82
N LEU A 65 7.21 -8.96 -5.55
CA LEU A 65 6.09 -8.86 -6.49
C LEU A 65 6.50 -8.19 -7.81
N VAL A 66 7.32 -7.13 -7.74
CA VAL A 66 7.86 -6.46 -8.92
C VAL A 66 8.76 -7.39 -9.72
N GLN A 67 9.59 -8.20 -9.05
CA GLN A 67 10.45 -9.18 -9.71
C GLN A 67 9.62 -10.27 -10.42
N ILE A 68 8.59 -10.81 -9.76
CA ILE A 68 7.67 -11.79 -10.37
C ILE A 68 6.95 -11.19 -11.58
N ALA A 69 6.46 -9.95 -11.46
CA ALA A 69 5.81 -9.24 -12.56
C ALA A 69 6.77 -9.04 -13.75
N HIS A 70 8.03 -8.67 -13.47
CA HIS A 70 9.04 -8.50 -14.50
C HIS A 70 9.36 -9.81 -15.23
N CYS A 71 9.55 -10.92 -14.50
CA CYS A 71 9.73 -12.25 -15.10
C CYS A 71 8.52 -12.64 -15.96
N THR A 72 7.31 -12.40 -15.47
CA THR A 72 6.07 -12.69 -16.21
C THR A 72 5.95 -11.87 -17.51
N ALA A 73 6.45 -10.63 -17.52
CA ALA A 73 6.50 -9.81 -18.73
C ALA A 73 7.53 -10.35 -19.75
N LEU A 74 8.71 -10.77 -19.29
CA LEU A 74 9.75 -11.34 -20.16
C LEU A 74 9.30 -12.65 -20.81
N ASP A 75 8.52 -13.47 -20.10
CA ASP A 75 7.98 -14.73 -20.60
C ASP A 75 6.78 -14.54 -21.55
N CYS A 76 6.26 -13.31 -21.69
CA CYS A 76 5.10 -13.02 -22.53
C CYS A 76 5.52 -12.46 -23.89
N PRO A 77 5.04 -13.03 -25.02
CA PRO A 77 5.28 -12.45 -26.34
C PRO A 77 4.72 -11.02 -26.43
N ALA A 78 5.48 -10.10 -27.01
CA ALA A 78 5.10 -8.69 -27.16
C ALA A 78 3.77 -8.44 -27.91
N SER A 79 3.29 -9.43 -28.67
CA SER A 79 2.00 -9.38 -29.36
C SER A 79 0.79 -9.56 -28.44
N ASN A 80 0.99 -10.03 -27.20
CA ASN A 80 -0.08 -10.53 -26.33
C ASN A 80 -0.26 -9.66 -25.08
N VAL A 81 -0.28 -8.33 -25.26
CA VAL A 81 -0.43 -7.35 -24.16
C VAL A 81 -1.66 -7.62 -23.31
N SER A 82 -2.79 -8.02 -23.91
CA SER A 82 -4.02 -8.34 -23.16
C SER A 82 -3.84 -9.51 -22.20
N VAL A 83 -3.07 -10.53 -22.59
CA VAL A 83 -2.75 -11.68 -21.74
C VAL A 83 -1.83 -11.26 -20.60
N LEU A 84 -0.85 -10.39 -20.87
CA LEU A 84 0.03 -9.87 -19.84
C LEU A 84 -0.73 -9.05 -18.80
N VAL A 85 -1.63 -8.16 -19.26
CA VAL A 85 -2.49 -7.35 -18.38
C VAL A 85 -3.38 -8.25 -17.52
N GLN A 86 -3.99 -9.28 -18.11
CA GLN A 86 -4.82 -10.23 -17.36
C GLN A 86 -4.02 -10.97 -16.29
N LYS A 87 -2.81 -11.44 -16.62
CA LYS A 87 -1.91 -12.09 -15.65
C LYS A 87 -1.55 -11.17 -14.50
N PHE A 88 -1.26 -9.90 -14.78
CA PHE A 88 -0.98 -8.91 -13.74
C PHE A 88 -2.21 -8.60 -12.88
N ALA A 89 -3.39 -8.48 -13.48
CA ALA A 89 -4.62 -8.28 -12.74
C ALA A 89 -4.89 -9.45 -11.78
N GLU A 90 -4.73 -10.70 -12.25
CA GLU A 90 -4.86 -11.90 -11.43
C GLU A 90 -3.81 -11.96 -10.33
N PHE A 91 -2.56 -11.62 -10.65
CA PHE A 91 -1.46 -11.59 -9.70
C PHE A 91 -1.68 -10.56 -8.59
N VAL A 92 -2.01 -9.32 -8.95
CA VAL A 92 -2.30 -8.24 -8.00
C VAL A 92 -3.53 -8.56 -7.17
N THR A 93 -4.61 -9.04 -7.79
CA THR A 93 -5.84 -9.45 -7.09
C THR A 93 -5.56 -10.59 -6.11
N GLY A 94 -4.75 -11.58 -6.50
CA GLY A 94 -4.35 -12.67 -5.64
C GLY A 94 -3.54 -12.21 -4.44
N HIS A 95 -2.60 -11.28 -4.64
CA HIS A 95 -1.78 -10.74 -3.56
C HIS A 95 -2.57 -9.85 -2.59
N ILE A 96 -3.39 -8.93 -3.11
CA ILE A 96 -4.14 -7.95 -2.30
C ILE A 96 -5.26 -8.62 -1.50
N GLY A 97 -5.58 -9.90 -1.74
CA GLY A 97 -6.52 -10.68 -0.93
C GLY A 97 -7.86 -10.98 -1.62
N GLY A 98 -7.96 -10.68 -2.92
CA GLY A 98 -9.13 -11.00 -3.74
C GLY A 98 -10.34 -10.09 -3.50
N PRO A 99 -11.48 -10.38 -4.14
CA PRO A 99 -12.66 -9.54 -4.04
C PRO A 99 -13.26 -9.54 -2.63
N VAL A 100 -13.57 -8.35 -2.11
CA VAL A 100 -14.27 -8.21 -0.83
C VAL A 100 -15.75 -8.56 -0.97
N LYS A 101 -16.18 -9.62 -0.27
CA LYS A 101 -17.60 -10.06 -0.25
C LYS A 101 -18.43 -9.37 0.82
N ASP A 102 -17.80 -8.96 1.91
CA ASP A 102 -18.44 -8.36 3.08
C ASP A 102 -17.47 -7.35 3.72
N ALA A 103 -17.89 -6.10 3.78
CA ALA A 103 -17.09 -5.01 4.34
C ALA A 103 -16.85 -5.14 5.85
N THR A 104 -17.77 -5.76 6.58
CA THR A 104 -17.63 -6.01 8.03
C THR A 104 -16.56 -7.05 8.30
N ILE A 105 -16.54 -8.13 7.49
CA ILE A 105 -15.50 -9.16 7.58
C ILE A 105 -14.13 -8.56 7.19
N MET A 106 -14.08 -7.74 6.14
CA MET A 106 -12.85 -7.05 5.75
C MET A 106 -12.34 -6.14 6.87
N LEU A 107 -13.22 -5.34 7.49
CA LEU A 107 -12.84 -4.48 8.61
C LEU A 107 -12.31 -5.27 9.81
N ALA A 108 -12.95 -6.39 10.15
CA ALA A 108 -12.48 -7.26 11.23
C ALA A 108 -11.06 -7.80 10.93
N ARG A 109 -10.81 -8.26 9.70
CA ARG A 109 -9.48 -8.71 9.27
C ARG A 109 -8.46 -7.58 9.25
N TRP A 110 -8.86 -6.36 8.86
CA TRP A 110 -8.00 -5.17 8.94
C TRP A 110 -7.60 -4.88 10.38
N ILE A 111 -8.54 -4.87 11.32
CA ILE A 111 -8.25 -4.60 12.74
C ILE A 111 -7.31 -5.67 13.31
N GLU A 112 -7.56 -6.94 13.01
CA GLU A 112 -6.69 -8.04 13.43
C GLU A 112 -5.27 -7.88 12.87
N ARG A 113 -5.16 -7.67 11.54
CA ARG A 113 -3.86 -7.58 10.85
C ARG A 113 -3.07 -6.33 11.24
N SER A 114 -3.73 -5.18 11.32
CA SER A 114 -3.10 -3.93 11.76
C SER A 114 -2.60 -4.05 13.21
N THR A 115 -3.36 -4.70 14.09
CA THR A 115 -2.93 -4.96 15.48
C THR A 115 -1.71 -5.88 15.51
N GLU A 116 -1.74 -6.98 14.77
CA GLU A 116 -0.62 -7.92 14.65
C GLU A 116 0.66 -7.23 14.16
N LEU A 117 0.56 -6.50 13.04
CA LEU A 117 1.69 -5.76 12.46
C LEU A 117 2.20 -4.69 13.45
N ARG A 118 1.30 -4.00 14.15
CA ARG A 118 1.70 -3.01 15.18
C ARG A 118 2.50 -3.62 16.30
N THR A 119 2.06 -4.78 16.79
CA THR A 119 2.77 -5.49 17.87
C THR A 119 4.10 -6.08 17.41
N SER A 120 4.19 -6.54 16.16
CA SER A 120 5.40 -7.17 15.63
C SER A 120 6.46 -6.14 15.24
N LEU A 121 6.05 -5.10 14.52
CA LEU A 121 6.94 -4.12 13.90
C LEU A 121 7.10 -2.85 14.74
N HIS A 122 6.32 -2.69 15.83
CA HIS A 122 6.34 -1.51 16.70
C HIS A 122 6.16 -0.19 15.92
N THR A 123 5.38 -0.24 14.84
CA THR A 123 5.15 0.87 13.92
C THR A 123 3.67 0.98 13.59
N SER A 124 3.24 2.14 13.11
CA SER A 124 1.91 2.34 12.52
C SER A 124 1.98 2.57 11.00
N LEU A 125 3.12 2.21 10.40
CA LEU A 125 3.42 2.30 8.99
C LEU A 125 3.35 0.91 8.36
N TRP A 126 2.43 0.75 7.41
CA TRP A 126 2.07 -0.50 6.75
C TRP A 126 2.58 -0.51 5.32
N PRO A 127 3.65 -1.28 5.03
CA PRO A 127 4.07 -1.51 3.67
C PRO A 127 2.94 -2.16 2.87
N ILE A 128 2.67 -1.66 1.66
CA ILE A 128 1.57 -2.14 0.82
C ILE A 128 1.65 -3.65 0.53
N GLY A 129 2.85 -4.21 0.42
CA GLY A 129 3.08 -5.65 0.23
C GLY A 129 2.67 -6.50 1.44
N SER A 130 2.45 -5.90 2.61
CA SER A 130 1.95 -6.59 3.80
C SER A 130 0.41 -6.59 3.89
N ILE A 131 -0.27 -5.93 2.96
CA ILE A 131 -1.73 -5.75 2.95
C ILE A 131 -2.35 -6.75 1.97
N ASN A 132 -3.00 -7.78 2.50
CA ASN A 132 -3.60 -8.89 1.74
C ASN A 132 -5.06 -9.17 2.16
N LEU A 133 -5.83 -8.10 2.34
CA LEU A 133 -7.13 -8.12 3.01
C LEU A 133 -8.34 -8.00 2.08
N GLY A 134 -8.12 -7.64 0.82
CA GLY A 134 -9.09 -7.60 -0.26
C GLY A 134 -8.97 -6.35 -1.13
N LEU A 135 -9.39 -6.48 -2.39
CA LEU A 135 -9.56 -5.42 -3.38
C LEU A 135 -11.04 -5.04 -3.51
#